data_AF-A0A803QEV5-F1
#
_entry.id   AF-A0A803QEV5-F1
#
_cell.length_a   1.000
_cell.length_b   1.000
_cell.length_c   1.000
_cell.angle_alpha   90.00
_cell.angle_beta   90.00
_cell.angle_gamma   90.00
#
_symmetry.space_group_name_H-M   'P 1'
#
loop_
_entity.id
_entity.type
_entity.pdbx_description
1 polymer ?
#
loop_
_entity_poly.entity_id
_entity_poly.type
_entity_poly.pdbx_seq_one_letter_code
_entity_poly.pdbx_strand_id
1 'polypeptide(L)'
;MSTSRKPVSGFRTFCTGQDLSTKKCVPCSAKDLRPMTEESANHLIQKVDGWNLINEDGKLKLKYSCKVKSFTKGLELFKLVGDVAEAEGHHPDLHLVGWNNVTIEIWTHAVGGLTENDFILAAKINKLELHHLLRRKISD
;
A
#
# COMPACT_ATOMS: atom_id res chain seq x y z
N MET A 1 -17.92 -45.14 35.91
CA MET A 1 -17.53 -44.01 36.78
C MET A 1 -16.68 -43.06 35.96
N SER A 2 -16.99 -41.77 36.06
CA SER A 2 -16.72 -40.74 35.06
C SER A 2 -15.23 -40.37 34.96
N THR A 3 -14.65 -40.46 33.75
CA THR A 3 -13.32 -39.91 33.45
C THR A 3 -13.47 -38.46 33.00
N SER A 4 -13.13 -37.54 33.89
CA SER A 4 -13.13 -36.09 33.64
C SER A 4 -12.04 -35.72 32.61
N ARG A 5 -12.45 -35.23 31.44
CA ARG A 5 -11.55 -34.59 30.46
C ARG A 5 -11.41 -33.11 30.81
N LYS A 6 -10.18 -32.65 31.07
CA LYS A 6 -9.86 -31.23 31.20
C LYS A 6 -9.95 -30.55 29.82
N PRO A 7 -10.50 -29.32 29.72
CA PRO A 7 -10.49 -28.60 28.46
C PRO A 7 -9.09 -28.02 28.21
N VAL A 8 -8.55 -28.28 27.03
CA VAL A 8 -7.36 -27.58 26.53
C VAL A 8 -7.80 -26.15 26.22
N SER A 9 -7.30 -25.17 26.96
CA SER A 9 -7.51 -23.77 26.64
C SER A 9 -6.79 -23.47 25.33
N GLY A 10 -7.55 -23.41 24.23
CA GLY A 10 -7.09 -22.82 23.00
C GLY A 10 -6.78 -21.35 23.28
N PHE A 11 -5.50 -21.02 23.39
CA PHE A 11 -5.03 -19.65 23.21
C PHE A 11 -5.36 -19.28 21.77
N ARG A 12 -6.53 -18.66 21.56
CA ARG A 12 -6.77 -17.86 20.38
C ARG A 12 -5.80 -16.69 20.45
N THR A 13 -4.69 -16.80 19.74
CA THR A 13 -3.89 -15.64 19.37
C THR A 13 -4.83 -14.72 18.59
N PHE A 14 -5.26 -13.64 19.24
CA PHE A 14 -5.93 -12.54 18.57
C PHE A 14 -4.93 -11.87 17.65
N CYS A 15 -4.89 -12.28 16.39
CA CYS A 15 -4.35 -11.46 15.33
C CYS A 15 -5.32 -10.29 15.13
N THR A 16 -5.21 -9.22 15.91
CA THR A 16 -5.83 -7.93 15.54
C THR A 16 -4.99 -7.27 14.45
N GLY A 17 -4.87 -7.95 13.32
CA GLY A 17 -4.38 -7.34 12.08
C GLY A 17 -5.50 -6.48 11.51
N GLN A 18 -5.64 -5.25 12.00
CA GLN A 18 -6.57 -4.30 11.38
C GLN A 18 -6.23 -4.15 9.89
N ASP A 19 -7.24 -4.34 9.04
CA ASP A 19 -7.17 -4.17 7.59
C ASP A 19 -7.02 -2.67 7.26
N LEU A 20 -5.86 -2.30 6.71
CA LEU A 20 -5.54 -0.92 6.36
C LEU A 20 -6.48 -0.36 5.28
N SER A 21 -7.02 -1.22 4.42
CA SER A 21 -7.93 -0.78 3.35
C SER A 21 -9.27 -0.24 3.88
N THR A 22 -9.62 -0.55 5.14
CA THR A 22 -10.83 -0.04 5.80
C THR A 22 -10.63 1.28 6.56
N LYS A 23 -9.39 1.71 6.75
CA LYS A 23 -9.08 2.97 7.44
C LYS A 23 -9.26 4.17 6.50
N LYS A 24 -9.26 5.38 7.07
CA LYS A 24 -9.29 6.64 6.33
C LYS A 24 -8.01 7.42 6.57
N CYS A 25 -7.45 8.01 5.51
CA CYS A 25 -6.33 8.93 5.66
C CYS A 25 -6.73 10.14 6.52
N VAL A 26 -5.78 10.63 7.32
CA VAL A 26 -5.90 11.89 8.04
C VAL A 26 -5.29 13.03 7.21
N PRO A 27 -5.76 14.29 7.33
CA PRO A 27 -5.17 15.39 6.57
C PRO A 27 -3.65 15.52 6.78
N CYS A 28 -2.89 15.61 5.69
CA CYS A 28 -1.43 15.67 5.73
C CYS A 28 -0.87 16.94 6.40
N SER A 29 -1.70 17.97 6.58
CA SER A 29 -1.38 19.23 7.27
C SER A 29 -1.63 19.19 8.79
N ALA A 30 -1.98 18.03 9.35
CA ALA A 30 -2.15 17.88 10.79
C ALA A 30 -0.85 18.23 11.53
N LYS A 31 -0.93 19.12 12.53
CA LYS A 31 0.22 19.69 13.26
C LYS A 31 1.13 18.65 13.91
N ASP A 32 0.59 17.50 14.26
CA ASP A 32 1.30 16.44 15.00
C ASP A 32 1.75 15.29 14.09
N LEU A 33 1.57 15.40 12.77
CA LEU A 33 1.99 14.36 11.84
C LEU A 33 3.52 14.36 11.73
N ARG A 34 4.12 13.19 11.95
CA ARG A 34 5.57 12.97 11.87
C ARG A 34 5.84 11.75 10.99
N PRO A 35 7.00 11.70 10.32
CA PRO A 35 7.38 10.49 9.62
C PRO A 35 7.54 9.35 10.62
N MET A 36 7.09 8.16 10.25
CA MET A 36 7.26 6.95 11.04
C MET A 36 8.72 6.46 10.97
N THR A 37 9.07 5.57 11.89
CA THR A 37 10.38 4.93 11.87
C THR A 37 10.45 3.82 10.83
N GLU A 38 11.67 3.45 10.43
CA GLU A 38 11.91 2.36 9.49
C GLU A 38 11.37 1.02 10.01
N GLU A 39 11.47 0.75 11.32
CA GLU A 39 10.93 -0.47 11.92
C GLU A 39 9.39 -0.52 11.80
N SER A 40 8.73 0.61 12.01
CA SER A 40 7.27 0.73 11.86
C SER A 40 6.86 0.50 10.40
N ALA A 41 7.60 1.06 9.45
CA ALA A 41 7.38 0.86 8.03
C ALA A 41 7.56 -0.61 7.63
N ASN A 42 8.60 -1.27 8.12
CA ASN A 42 8.86 -2.70 7.89
C ASN A 42 7.77 -3.62 8.47
N HIS A 43 7.06 -3.18 9.51
CA HIS A 43 5.89 -3.90 10.00
C HIS A 43 4.67 -3.72 9.08
N LEU A 44 4.42 -2.50 8.61
CA LEU A 44 3.25 -2.20 7.79
C LEU A 44 3.37 -2.66 6.34
N ILE A 45 4.59 -2.77 5.78
CA ILE A 45 4.80 -3.22 4.39
C ILE A 45 4.24 -4.64 4.17
N GLN A 46 4.21 -5.47 5.21
CA GLN A 46 3.63 -6.82 5.18
C GLN A 46 2.11 -6.84 4.92
N LYS A 47 1.44 -5.67 4.97
CA LYS A 47 0.00 -5.52 4.73
C LYS A 47 -0.31 -5.01 3.32
N VAL A 48 0.70 -4.72 2.51
CA VAL A 48 0.57 -4.10 1.19
C VAL A 48 1.39 -4.88 0.16
N ASP A 49 0.93 -6.08 -0.18
CA ASP A 49 1.61 -6.99 -1.10
C ASP A 49 1.98 -6.32 -2.43
N GLY A 50 3.21 -6.57 -2.90
CA GLY A 50 3.72 -6.04 -4.16
C GLY A 50 4.34 -4.64 -4.06
N TRP A 51 4.19 -3.95 -2.93
CA TRP A 51 4.91 -2.71 -2.65
C TRP A 51 6.29 -2.99 -2.06
N ASN A 52 7.23 -2.08 -2.32
CA ASN A 52 8.57 -2.12 -1.75
C ASN A 52 8.83 -0.85 -0.94
N LEU A 53 9.59 -0.98 0.15
CA LEU A 53 10.19 0.17 0.81
C LEU A 53 11.46 0.57 0.06
N ILE A 54 11.55 1.85 -0.29
CA ILE A 54 12.76 2.44 -0.86
C ILE A 54 13.18 3.64 -0.02
N ASN A 55 14.48 3.91 0.00
CA ASN A 55 15.04 5.12 0.58
C ASN A 55 15.67 5.94 -0.56
N GLU A 56 15.14 7.14 -0.78
CA GLU A 56 15.66 8.07 -1.78
C GLU A 56 15.97 9.40 -1.07
N ASP A 57 17.24 9.81 -1.12
CA ASP A 57 17.74 11.03 -0.47
C ASP A 57 17.38 11.14 1.03
N GLY A 58 17.43 10.01 1.75
CA GLY A 58 17.11 9.96 3.18
C GLY A 58 15.61 9.93 3.48
N LYS A 59 14.74 9.84 2.47
CA LYS A 59 13.29 9.78 2.61
C LYS A 59 12.81 8.37 2.28
N LEU A 60 12.15 7.73 3.26
CA LEU A 60 11.45 6.48 3.00
C LEU A 60 10.21 6.73 2.15
N LYS A 61 9.98 5.86 1.17
CA LYS A 61 8.80 5.85 0.31
C LYS A 61 8.32 4.41 0.06
N LEU A 62 7.05 4.28 -0.32
CA LEU A 62 6.49 3.06 -0.90
C LEU A 62 6.59 3.12 -2.42
N LYS A 63 6.99 2.01 -3.05
CA LYS A 63 7.11 1.90 -4.51
C LYS A 63 6.46 0.63 -5.03
N TYR A 64 5.52 0.79 -5.97
CA TYR A 64 4.92 -0.27 -6.76
C TYR A 64 5.31 -0.10 -8.23
N SER A 65 5.72 -1.18 -8.88
CA SER A 65 6.12 -1.15 -10.29
C SER A 65 5.50 -2.30 -11.08
N CYS A 66 4.93 -1.99 -12.23
CA CYS A 66 4.34 -2.97 -13.13
C CYS A 66 4.51 -2.58 -14.61
N LYS A 67 4.31 -3.55 -15.51
CA LYS A 67 4.22 -3.28 -16.94
C LYS A 67 2.78 -3.43 -17.40
N VAL A 68 2.26 -2.45 -18.14
CA VAL A 68 0.91 -2.49 -18.72
C VAL A 68 0.93 -2.98 -20.17
N LYS A 69 -0.24 -3.39 -20.70
CA LYS A 69 -0.37 -3.91 -22.07
C LYS A 69 -0.17 -2.84 -23.16
N SER A 70 -0.50 -1.59 -22.86
CA SER A 70 -0.38 -0.44 -23.78
C SER A 70 -0.29 0.87 -23.00
N PHE A 71 0.07 1.96 -23.68
CA PHE A 71 0.06 3.30 -23.11
C PHE A 71 -1.31 3.69 -22.54
N THR A 72 -2.39 3.43 -23.28
CA THR A 72 -3.76 3.72 -22.84
C THR A 72 -4.16 2.93 -21.60
N LYS A 73 -3.68 1.68 -21.44
CA LYS A 73 -3.88 0.90 -20.21
C LYS A 73 -3.10 1.47 -19.01
N GLY A 74 -1.98 2.14 -19.25
CA GLY A 74 -1.28 2.93 -18.23
C GLY A 74 -2.11 4.11 -17.75
N LEU A 75 -2.72 4.86 -18.68
CA LEU A 75 -3.62 5.98 -18.34
C LEU A 75 -4.87 5.51 -17.57
N GLU A 76 -5.45 4.37 -17.97
CA GLU A 76 -6.58 3.76 -17.28
C GLU A 76 -6.23 3.36 -15.84
N LEU A 77 -5.06 2.75 -15.64
CA LEU A 77 -4.54 2.45 -14.30
C LEU A 77 -4.39 3.73 -13.45
N PHE A 78 -3.82 4.79 -14.02
CA PHE A 78 -3.69 6.07 -13.32
C PHE A 78 -5.02 6.70 -12.95
N LYS A 79 -6.04 6.56 -13.80
CA LYS A 79 -7.38 7.05 -13.46
C LYS A 79 -7.94 6.32 -12.24
N LEU A 80 -7.85 4.99 -12.20
CA LEU A 80 -8.31 4.20 -11.06
C LEU A 80 -7.56 4.55 -9.77
N VAL A 81 -6.24 4.69 -9.84
CA VAL A 81 -5.42 5.09 -8.69
C VAL A 81 -5.75 6.52 -8.24
N GLY A 82 -5.94 7.43 -9.20
CA GLY A 82 -6.33 8.81 -8.94
C GLY A 82 -7.68 8.91 -8.22
N ASP A 83 -8.66 8.10 -8.61
CA ASP A 83 -9.97 8.08 -7.94
C ASP A 83 -9.87 7.64 -6.47
N VAL A 84 -8.99 6.69 -6.16
CA VAL A 84 -8.69 6.29 -4.77
C VAL A 84 -7.97 7.42 -4.02
N ALA A 85 -6.98 8.03 -4.66
CA ALA A 85 -6.19 9.12 -4.07
C ALA A 85 -7.05 10.33 -3.70
N GLU A 86 -7.91 10.78 -4.61
CA GLU A 86 -8.87 11.87 -4.39
C GLU A 86 -9.86 11.53 -3.28
N ALA A 87 -10.40 10.31 -3.27
CA ALA A 87 -11.29 9.87 -2.21
C ALA A 87 -10.60 9.95 -0.84
N GLU A 88 -9.31 9.62 -0.75
CA GLU A 88 -8.54 9.68 0.50
C GLU A 88 -7.93 11.05 0.82
N GLY A 89 -7.89 11.98 -0.13
CA GLY A 89 -7.18 13.24 0.02
C GLY A 89 -5.67 13.06 0.21
N HIS A 90 -5.11 11.97 -0.33
CA HIS A 90 -3.69 11.64 -0.24
C HIS A 90 -3.20 11.17 -1.61
N HIS A 91 -2.21 11.86 -2.17
CA HIS A 91 -1.88 11.75 -3.58
C HIS A 91 -0.52 11.08 -3.79
N PRO A 92 -0.45 10.04 -4.65
CA PRO A 92 0.80 9.40 -5.00
C PRO A 92 1.48 10.12 -6.19
N ASP A 93 2.78 9.89 -6.34
CA ASP A 93 3.52 10.23 -7.56
C ASP A 93 3.32 9.11 -8.60
N LEU A 94 2.85 9.48 -9.79
CA LEU A 94 2.51 8.54 -10.88
C LEU A 94 3.44 8.70 -12.08
N HIS A 95 4.16 7.64 -12.45
CA HIS A 95 5.15 7.68 -13.53
C HIS A 95 4.85 6.64 -14.61
N LEU A 96 4.71 7.09 -15.86
CA LEU A 96 4.56 6.22 -17.04
C LEU A 96 5.75 6.42 -17.97
N VAL A 97 6.71 5.51 -17.89
CA VAL A 97 8.00 5.62 -18.59
C VAL A 97 8.11 4.58 -19.69
N GLY A 98 8.63 4.99 -20.86
CA GLY A 98 8.82 4.08 -21.99
C GLY A 98 7.52 3.38 -22.37
N TRP A 99 6.43 4.15 -22.48
CA TRP A 99 5.06 3.79 -22.88
C TRP A 99 4.31 2.71 -22.07
N ASN A 100 4.96 1.87 -21.27
CA ASN A 100 4.30 0.83 -20.48
C ASN A 100 4.85 0.54 -19.08
N ASN A 101 5.91 1.21 -18.65
CA ASN A 101 6.45 0.99 -17.30
C ASN A 101 5.74 1.95 -16.36
N VAL A 102 4.84 1.41 -15.55
CA VAL A 102 4.14 2.16 -14.52
C VAL A 102 4.89 2.01 -13.21
N THR A 103 5.18 3.14 -12.58
CA THR A 103 5.63 3.21 -11.19
C THR A 103 4.68 4.12 -10.42
N ILE A 104 4.29 3.67 -9.23
CA ILE A 104 3.55 4.46 -8.25
C ILE A 104 4.46 4.62 -7.03
N GLU A 105 4.72 5.86 -6.63
CA GLU A 105 5.44 6.17 -5.40
C GLU A 105 4.49 6.85 -4.41
N ILE A 106 4.52 6.44 -3.14
CA ILE A 106 3.69 7.02 -2.10
C ILE A 106 4.56 7.41 -0.92
N TRP A 107 4.46 8.67 -0.53
CA TRP A 107 5.05 9.22 0.69
C TRP A 107 4.35 10.53 1.06
N THR A 108 4.46 10.92 2.32
CA THR A 108 3.81 12.14 2.81
C THR A 108 4.76 13.33 2.67
N HIS A 109 4.61 14.10 1.58
CA HIS A 109 5.47 15.26 1.27
C HIS A 109 5.63 16.26 2.41
N ALA A 110 4.53 16.56 3.11
CA ALA A 110 4.49 17.56 4.18
C ALA A 110 5.41 17.25 5.37
N VAL A 111 5.74 15.98 5.59
CA VAL A 111 6.54 15.53 6.74
C VAL A 111 7.85 14.85 6.34
N GLY A 112 8.16 14.81 5.03
CA GLY A 112 9.44 14.31 4.55
C GLY A 112 9.63 12.80 4.64
N GLY A 113 8.57 11.99 4.72
CA GLY A 113 8.68 10.54 4.84
C GLY A 113 7.34 9.82 4.92
N LEU A 114 7.36 8.57 5.40
CA LEU A 114 6.17 7.73 5.48
C LEU A 114 5.31 8.03 6.71
N THR A 115 4.00 7.96 6.53
CA THR A 115 2.95 7.97 7.57
C THR A 115 1.99 6.81 7.34
N GLU A 116 1.08 6.54 8.28
CA GLU A 116 0.10 5.45 8.10
C GLU A 116 -0.76 5.66 6.84
N ASN A 117 -1.01 6.92 6.45
CA ASN A 117 -1.75 7.27 5.23
C ASN A 117 -1.17 6.62 3.98
N ASP A 118 0.17 6.55 3.89
CA ASP A 118 0.85 5.99 2.73
C ASP A 118 0.50 4.50 2.56
N PHE A 119 0.43 3.77 3.67
CA PHE A 119 0.06 2.35 3.67
C PHE A 119 -1.45 2.13 3.53
N ILE A 120 -2.29 3.06 4.03
CA ILE A 120 -3.75 3.03 3.79
C ILE A 120 -4.03 3.17 2.29
N LEU A 121 -3.41 4.15 1.64
CA LEU A 121 -3.57 4.37 0.21
C LEU A 121 -3.06 3.18 -0.60
N ALA A 122 -1.87 2.67 -0.28
CA ALA A 122 -1.32 1.46 -0.91
C ALA A 122 -2.25 0.24 -0.77
N ALA A 123 -2.81 0.01 0.43
CA ALA A 123 -3.74 -1.09 0.68
C ALA A 123 -5.05 -0.96 -0.12
N LYS A 124 -5.54 0.27 -0.33
CA LYS A 124 -6.72 0.52 -1.17
C LYS A 124 -6.43 0.32 -2.64
N ILE A 125 -5.25 0.74 -3.12
CA ILE A 125 -4.80 0.48 -4.50
C ILE A 125 -4.69 -1.03 -4.75
N ASN A 126 -4.24 -1.82 -3.77
CA ASN A 126 -4.19 -3.29 -3.88
C ASN A 126 -5.56 -3.96 -4.10
N LYS A 127 -6.67 -3.28 -3.76
CA LYS A 127 -8.02 -3.81 -3.98
C LYS A 127 -8.54 -3.55 -5.41
N LEU A 128 -7.83 -2.77 -6.22
CA LEU A 128 -8.20 -2.53 -7.61
C LEU A 128 -8.00 -3.80 -8.44
N GLU A 129 -8.96 -4.10 -9.32
CA GLU A 129 -8.86 -5.21 -10.28
C GLU A 129 -8.00 -4.77 -11.47
N LEU A 130 -6.69 -5.00 -11.39
CA LEU A 130 -5.73 -4.51 -12.40
C LEU A 130 -5.33 -5.58 -13.44
N HIS A 131 -5.71 -6.85 -13.29
CA HIS A 131 -5.14 -7.94 -14.10
C HIS A 131 -5.39 -7.76 -15.60
N HIS A 132 -6.51 -7.17 -15.97
CA HIS A 132 -6.84 -6.89 -17.37
C HIS A 132 -5.97 -5.76 -17.98
N LEU A 133 -5.35 -4.91 -17.16
CA LEU A 133 -4.45 -3.82 -17.57
C LEU A 133 -2.99 -4.27 -17.70
N LEU A 134 -2.57 -5.21 -16.84
CA LEU A 134 -1.19 -5.63 -16.71
C LEU A 134 -0.73 -6.57 -17.83
N ARG A 135 0.52 -6.38 -18.28
CA ARG A 135 1.20 -7.34 -19.15
C ARG A 135 1.52 -8.57 -18.29
N ARG A 136 1.09 -9.76 -18.73
CA ARG A 136 1.48 -11.01 -18.08
C ARG A 136 3.00 -11.13 -18.11
N LYS A 137 3.61 -11.46 -16.97
CA LYS A 137 4.96 -12.00 -16.97
C LYS A 137 4.87 -13.37 -17.64
N ILE A 138 5.59 -13.57 -18.73
CA ILE A 138 5.82 -14.91 -19.24
C ILE A 138 6.76 -15.53 -18.20
N SER A 139 6.28 -16.55 -17.50
CA SER A 139 7.13 -17.40 -16.69
C SER A 139 7.94 -18.25 -17.67
N ASP A 140 9.25 -18.09 -17.68
CA ASP A 140 10.18 -18.98 -18.38
C ASP A 140 10.16 -20.38 -17.75
#